data_AF-A0A9D8QGD5-F1
#
_entry.id   AF-A0A9D8QGD5-F1
#
_cell.length_a   1.000
_cell.length_b   1.000
_cell.length_c   1.000
_cell.angle_alpha   90.00
_cell.angle_beta   90.00
_cell.angle_gamma   90.00
#
_symmetry.space_group_name_H-M   'P 1'
#
loop_
_entity.id
_entity.type
_entity.pdbx_description
1 polymer ?
#
loop_
_entity_poly.entity_id
_entity_poly.type
_entity_poly.pdbx_seq_one_letter_code
_entity_poly.pdbx_strand_id
1 'polypeptide(L)'
;EACGVETRLQADLGVAGLHRLLDPLSEVLRWDPDVLIVAAGMDGVLPGVVSGLVAMPVIGLPVSTGYGLGGQGEGALLTMLQSCATGLLVVNVDNGVGAGAAAALIASRAASASRSPGRTARPARSTPGSGGRGRSPRRGSRAG
;
A
#
# COMPACT_ATOMS: atom_id res chain seq x y z
N GLU A 1 -7.20 4.18 17.61
CA GLU A 1 -6.62 2.90 18.06
C GLU A 1 -7.61 1.78 17.86
N ALA A 2 -7.17 0.63 17.34
CA ALA A 2 -7.96 -0.60 17.22
C ALA A 2 -7.07 -1.79 17.55
N CYS A 3 -7.53 -2.71 18.41
CA CYS A 3 -6.75 -3.87 18.86
C CYS A 3 -5.33 -3.53 19.38
N GLY A 4 -5.15 -2.36 20.01
CA GLY A 4 -3.85 -1.90 20.51
C GLY A 4 -2.89 -1.38 19.42
N VAL A 5 -3.39 -1.06 18.23
CA VAL A 5 -2.62 -0.49 17.12
C VAL A 5 -3.12 0.92 16.80
N GLU A 6 -2.20 1.86 16.59
CA GLU A 6 -2.53 3.21 16.13
C GLU A 6 -3.06 3.15 14.70
N THR A 7 -4.10 3.93 14.41
CA THR A 7 -4.75 3.94 13.10
C THR A 7 -5.00 5.36 12.65
N ARG A 8 -4.83 5.60 11.34
CA ARG A 8 -5.25 6.82 10.66
C ARG A 8 -6.14 6.47 9.49
N LEU A 9 -7.19 7.26 9.29
CA LEU A 9 -8.12 7.10 8.19
C LEU A 9 -7.90 8.25 7.20
N GLN A 10 -7.80 7.88 5.93
CA GLN A 10 -8.00 8.82 4.83
C GLN A 10 -9.16 8.36 3.98
N ALA A 11 -10.11 9.25 3.76
CA ALA A 11 -11.34 8.99 3.01
C ALA A 11 -11.36 9.78 1.70
N ASP A 12 -12.35 9.50 0.86
CA ASP A 12 -12.62 10.20 -0.40
C ASP A 12 -11.45 10.17 -1.41
N LEU A 13 -10.71 9.06 -1.39
CA LEU A 13 -9.62 8.77 -2.33
C LEU A 13 -10.14 8.00 -3.54
N GLY A 14 -9.60 8.31 -4.72
CA GLY A 14 -9.96 7.62 -5.95
C GLY A 14 -8.94 7.85 -7.06
N VAL A 15 -9.08 7.08 -8.13
CA VAL A 15 -8.14 7.10 -9.28
C VAL A 15 -8.62 7.97 -10.44
N ALA A 16 -9.88 8.44 -10.43
CA ALA A 16 -10.44 9.35 -11.44
C ALA A 16 -9.75 10.74 -11.49
N GLY A 17 -8.89 11.04 -10.52
CA GLY A 17 -7.97 12.16 -10.55
C GLY A 17 -6.82 11.86 -9.59
N LEU A 18 -5.71 11.34 -10.13
CA LEU A 18 -4.61 10.81 -9.32
C LEU A 18 -4.02 11.85 -8.34
N HIS A 19 -4.11 13.14 -8.66
CA HIS A 19 -3.72 14.23 -7.75
C HIS A 19 -4.45 14.16 -6.40
N ARG A 20 -5.72 13.70 -6.37
CA ARG A 20 -6.50 13.52 -5.13
C ARG A 20 -5.97 12.37 -4.26
N LEU A 21 -5.18 11.47 -4.83
CA LEU A 21 -4.52 10.37 -4.13
C LEU A 21 -3.11 10.72 -3.66
N LEU A 22 -2.33 11.45 -4.47
CA LEU A 22 -0.90 11.67 -4.23
C LEU A 22 -0.62 12.50 -2.97
N ASP A 23 -1.38 13.58 -2.73
CA ASP A 23 -1.18 14.42 -1.54
C ASP A 23 -1.50 13.64 -0.25
N PRO A 24 -2.66 12.97 -0.13
CA PRO A 24 -2.94 12.14 1.03
C PRO A 24 -1.98 10.96 1.21
N LEU A 25 -1.58 10.31 0.12
CA LEU A 25 -0.60 9.23 0.19
C LEU A 25 0.74 9.74 0.73
N SER A 26 1.14 10.96 0.38
CA SER A 26 2.34 11.59 0.92
C SER A 26 2.25 11.81 2.43
N GLU A 27 1.08 12.19 2.95
CA GLU A 27 0.83 12.30 4.39
C GLU A 27 0.86 10.96 5.10
N VAL A 28 0.26 9.93 4.50
CA VAL A 28 0.32 8.54 4.98
C VAL A 28 1.76 8.06 5.06
N LEU A 29 2.57 8.30 4.02
CA LEU A 29 3.98 7.91 4.00
C LEU A 29 4.80 8.65 5.07
N ARG A 30 4.49 9.92 5.36
CA ARG A 30 5.14 10.68 6.46
C ARG A 30 4.79 10.13 7.83
N TRP A 31 3.59 9.56 8.00
CA TRP A 31 3.19 8.88 9.24
C TRP A 31 3.90 7.52 9.41
N ASP A 32 4.45 6.95 8.34
CA ASP A 32 5.26 5.73 8.32
C ASP A 32 4.57 4.44 8.86
N PRO A 33 3.38 4.07 8.35
CA PRO A 33 2.66 2.88 8.80
C PRO A 33 3.38 1.57 8.47
N ASP A 34 3.10 0.54 9.28
CA ASP A 34 3.61 -0.81 9.05
C ASP A 34 2.82 -1.58 7.99
N VAL A 35 1.55 -1.23 7.77
CA VAL A 35 0.61 -1.87 6.84
C VAL A 35 -0.50 -0.89 6.46
N LEU A 36 -1.03 -1.00 5.24
CA LEU A 36 -2.19 -0.23 4.77
C LEU A 36 -3.38 -1.15 4.53
N ILE A 37 -4.59 -0.68 4.86
CA ILE A 37 -5.84 -1.25 4.37
C ILE A 37 -6.42 -0.26 3.38
N VAL A 38 -6.71 -0.72 2.16
CA VAL A 38 -7.31 0.12 1.11
C VAL A 38 -8.66 -0.49 0.74
N ALA A 39 -9.73 0.16 1.19
CA ALA A 39 -11.10 -0.21 0.87
C ALA A 39 -11.53 0.46 -0.43
N ALA A 40 -11.96 -0.32 -1.43
CA ALA A 40 -12.36 0.22 -2.73
C ALA A 40 -13.48 -0.60 -3.38
N GLY A 41 -14.44 0.11 -3.98
CA GLY A 41 -15.55 -0.44 -4.75
C GLY A 41 -15.41 -0.16 -6.25
N MET A 42 -16.52 -0.18 -6.99
CA MET A 42 -16.56 0.00 -8.45
C MET A 42 -15.60 -0.97 -9.18
N ASP A 43 -14.55 -0.45 -9.80
CA ASP A 43 -13.53 -1.21 -10.52
C ASP A 43 -12.39 -1.71 -9.62
N GLY A 44 -12.32 -1.30 -8.35
CA GLY A 44 -11.35 -1.82 -7.37
C GLY A 44 -9.88 -1.54 -7.69
N VAL A 45 -9.57 -0.53 -8.50
CA VAL A 45 -8.20 -0.25 -8.99
C VAL A 45 -7.29 0.34 -7.92
N LEU A 46 -7.86 1.07 -6.95
CA LEU A 46 -7.11 1.86 -5.96
C LEU A 46 -6.07 1.06 -5.15
N PRO A 47 -6.35 -0.14 -4.60
CA PRO A 47 -5.37 -0.91 -3.83
C PRO A 47 -4.15 -1.33 -4.66
N GLY A 48 -4.35 -1.69 -5.92
CA GLY A 48 -3.25 -2.04 -6.84
C GLY A 48 -2.34 -0.83 -7.12
N VAL A 49 -2.94 0.34 -7.36
CA VAL A 49 -2.19 1.59 -7.55
C VAL A 49 -1.40 1.95 -6.29
N VAL A 50 -2.05 1.92 -5.12
CA VAL A 50 -1.37 2.23 -3.84
C VAL A 50 -0.23 1.26 -3.59
N SER A 51 -0.44 -0.06 -3.79
CA SER A 51 0.60 -1.08 -3.61
C SER A 51 1.83 -0.85 -4.51
N GLY A 52 1.65 -0.34 -5.72
CA GLY A 52 2.76 0.01 -6.61
C GLY A 52 3.55 1.26 -6.19
N LEU A 53 2.99 2.10 -5.31
CA LEU A 53 3.59 3.35 -4.86
C LEU A 53 4.24 3.27 -3.48
N VAL A 54 4.07 2.15 -2.78
CA VAL A 54 4.52 1.98 -1.39
C VAL A 54 5.41 0.76 -1.18
N ALA A 55 6.20 0.77 -0.12
CA ALA A 55 7.13 -0.31 0.25
C ALA A 55 6.70 -1.08 1.51
N MET A 56 5.40 -1.03 1.86
CA MET A 56 4.78 -1.80 2.95
C MET A 56 3.63 -2.66 2.41
N PRO A 57 3.22 -3.72 3.11
CA PRO A 57 2.08 -4.54 2.69
C PRO A 57 0.80 -3.69 2.57
N VAL A 58 0.02 -4.00 1.53
CA VAL A 58 -1.30 -3.41 1.31
C VAL A 58 -2.33 -4.52 1.35
N ILE A 59 -3.36 -4.36 2.18
CA ILE A 59 -4.53 -5.23 2.23
C ILE A 59 -5.64 -4.54 1.43
N GLY A 60 -5.94 -5.08 0.25
CA GLY A 60 -7.11 -4.72 -0.54
C GLY A 60 -8.36 -5.29 0.11
N LEU A 61 -9.29 -4.39 0.44
CA LEU A 61 -10.62 -4.72 0.94
C LEU A 61 -11.64 -4.33 -0.15
N PRO A 62 -12.08 -5.29 -0.99
CA PRO A 62 -13.17 -5.04 -1.91
C PRO A 62 -14.42 -4.70 -1.11
N VAL A 63 -15.09 -3.61 -1.46
CA VAL A 63 -16.39 -3.28 -0.86
C VAL A 63 -17.51 -3.46 -1.87
N SER A 64 -18.69 -3.85 -1.41
CA SER A 64 -19.87 -4.08 -2.25
C SER A 64 -20.49 -2.81 -2.84
N THR A 65 -19.83 -1.65 -2.67
CA THR A 65 -20.26 -0.39 -3.25
C THR A 65 -19.97 -0.36 -4.75
N GLY A 66 -21.03 -0.28 -5.54
CA GLY A 66 -20.96 -0.18 -7.00
C GLY A 66 -22.22 -0.69 -7.67
N TYR A 67 -22.37 -0.38 -8.95
CA TYR A 67 -23.56 -0.70 -9.75
C TYR A 67 -23.18 -1.23 -11.13
N GLY A 68 -24.15 -1.87 -11.79
CA GLY A 68 -23.95 -2.41 -13.13
C GLY A 68 -23.17 -3.72 -13.13
N LEU A 69 -22.41 -3.96 -14.21
CA LEU A 69 -21.60 -5.16 -14.38
C LEU A 69 -20.48 -5.21 -13.34
N GLY A 70 -20.36 -6.33 -12.62
CA GLY A 70 -19.41 -6.46 -11.51
C GLY A 70 -19.83 -5.70 -10.24
N GLY A 71 -21.11 -5.36 -10.09
CA GLY A 71 -21.67 -4.83 -8.84
C GLY A 71 -21.54 -5.80 -7.66
N GLN A 72 -22.03 -5.39 -6.47
CA GLN A 72 -21.89 -6.18 -5.23
C GLN A 72 -20.43 -6.53 -4.87
N GLY A 73 -19.46 -5.76 -5.38
CA GLY A 73 -18.04 -5.95 -5.11
C GLY A 73 -17.36 -7.02 -5.96
N GLU A 74 -18.07 -7.67 -6.90
CA GLU A 74 -17.49 -8.70 -7.77
C GLU A 74 -16.39 -8.12 -8.67
N GLY A 75 -16.66 -6.99 -9.31
CA GLY A 75 -15.68 -6.29 -10.15
C GLY A 75 -14.47 -5.85 -9.33
N ALA A 76 -14.70 -5.27 -8.16
CA ALA A 76 -13.64 -4.86 -7.26
C ALA A 76 -12.76 -6.05 -6.81
N LEU A 77 -13.37 -7.17 -6.44
CA LEU A 77 -12.65 -8.38 -6.02
C LEU A 77 -11.80 -8.95 -7.17
N LEU A 78 -12.39 -9.11 -8.36
CA LEU A 78 -11.70 -9.66 -9.53
C LEU A 78 -10.53 -8.77 -9.94
N THR A 79 -10.72 -7.44 -10.00
CA THR A 79 -9.62 -6.51 -10.31
C THR A 79 -8.49 -6.61 -9.30
N MET A 80 -8.80 -6.67 -8.00
CA MET A 80 -7.77 -6.77 -6.97
C MET A 80 -7.00 -8.09 -7.06
N LEU A 81 -7.68 -9.22 -7.31
CA LEU A 81 -7.04 -10.54 -7.45
C LEU A 81 -6.22 -10.68 -8.73
N GLN A 82 -6.60 -9.98 -9.80
CA GLN A 82 -5.86 -9.96 -11.07
C GLN A 82 -4.69 -8.97 -11.07
N SER A 83 -4.52 -8.18 -10.02
CA SER A 83 -3.45 -7.19 -9.95
C SER A 83 -2.06 -7.84 -9.92
N CYS A 84 -1.14 -7.29 -10.72
CA CYS A 84 0.27 -7.68 -10.68
C CYS A 84 1.08 -6.92 -9.60
N ALA A 85 0.43 -6.09 -8.78
CA ALA A 85 1.12 -5.27 -7.78
C ALA A 85 1.70 -6.15 -6.67
N THR A 86 3.01 -6.09 -6.49
CA THR A 86 3.68 -6.82 -5.41
C THR A 86 3.35 -6.21 -4.05
N GLY A 87 3.10 -7.05 -3.05
CA GLY A 87 2.75 -6.60 -1.70
C GLY A 87 1.25 -6.37 -1.46
N LEU A 88 0.40 -6.59 -2.48
CA LEU A 88 -1.05 -6.57 -2.34
C LEU A 88 -1.57 -7.95 -1.88
N LEU A 89 -2.34 -7.95 -0.80
CA LEU A 89 -3.11 -9.08 -0.27
C LEU A 89 -4.59 -8.73 -0.37
N VAL A 90 -5.45 -9.68 -0.71
CA VAL A 90 -6.89 -9.40 -0.92
C VAL A 90 -7.72 -10.23 0.05
N VAL A 91 -8.67 -9.59 0.73
CA VAL A 91 -9.67 -10.27 1.56
C VAL A 91 -11.00 -10.42 0.81
N ASN A 92 -11.92 -11.21 1.37
CA ASN A 92 -13.28 -11.31 0.84
C ASN A 92 -13.98 -9.95 0.82
N VAL A 93 -14.97 -9.81 -0.07
CA VAL A 93 -15.83 -8.62 -0.16
C VAL A 93 -16.42 -8.29 1.21
N ASP A 94 -16.35 -7.02 1.59
CA ASP A 94 -16.83 -6.45 2.86
C ASP A 94 -16.22 -7.07 4.14
N ASN A 95 -15.16 -7.88 4.02
CA ASN A 95 -14.52 -8.51 5.17
C ASN A 95 -13.55 -7.55 5.90
N GLY A 96 -14.11 -6.45 6.43
CA GLY A 96 -13.36 -5.46 7.21
C GLY A 96 -12.77 -6.02 8.49
N VAL A 97 -13.43 -7.00 9.13
CA VAL A 97 -12.92 -7.70 10.32
C VAL A 97 -11.65 -8.48 9.98
N GLY A 98 -11.66 -9.24 8.88
CA GLY A 98 -10.50 -9.98 8.40
C GLY A 98 -9.33 -9.06 8.02
N ALA A 99 -9.62 -7.96 7.32
CA ALA A 99 -8.61 -6.97 6.98
C ALA A 99 -7.97 -6.33 8.22
N GLY A 100 -8.79 -5.90 9.18
CA GLY A 100 -8.33 -5.31 10.44
C GLY A 100 -7.52 -6.28 11.30
N ALA A 101 -7.99 -7.52 11.43
CA ALA A 101 -7.26 -8.56 12.17
C ALA A 101 -5.89 -8.85 11.55
N ALA A 102 -5.83 -9.02 10.22
CA ALA A 102 -4.57 -9.23 9.51
C ALA A 102 -3.61 -8.05 9.68
N ALA A 103 -4.10 -6.81 9.54
CA ALA A 103 -3.31 -5.61 9.76
C ALA A 103 -2.75 -5.52 11.18
N ALA A 104 -3.58 -5.79 12.20
CA ALA A 104 -3.17 -5.75 13.59
C ALA A 104 -2.06 -6.78 13.89
N LEU A 105 -2.15 -7.98 13.31
CA LEU A 105 -1.11 -9.00 13.42
C LEU A 105 0.20 -8.57 12.76
N ILE A 106 0.14 -7.98 11.56
CA ILE A 106 1.32 -7.47 10.85
C ILE A 106 2.01 -6.37 11.68
N ALA A 107 1.25 -5.37 12.12
CA ALA A 107 1.77 -4.27 12.93
C ALA A 107 2.36 -4.77 14.26
N SER A 108 1.68 -5.70 14.95
CA SER A 108 2.17 -6.29 16.20
C SER A 108 3.50 -7.03 16.00
N ARG A 109 3.67 -7.73 14.86
CA ARG A 109 4.92 -8.41 14.51
C ARG A 109 6.03 -7.43 14.17
N ALA A 110 5.73 -6.37 13.42
CA ALA A 110 6.69 -5.30 13.12
C ALA A 110 7.18 -4.60 14.41
N ALA A 111 6.27 -4.26 15.32
CA ALA A 111 6.60 -3.67 16.61
C ALA A 111 7.44 -4.63 17.49
N SER A 112 7.08 -5.92 17.53
CA SER A 112 7.83 -6.91 18.30
C SER A 112 9.23 -7.14 17.73
N ALA A 113 9.36 -7.16 16.41
CA ALA A 113 10.66 -7.17 15.78
C ALA A 113 11.45 -5.94 16.26
N SER A 114 10.94 -4.70 16.17
CA SER A 114 11.69 -3.48 16.53
C SER A 114 12.35 -3.51 17.92
N ARG A 115 11.81 -4.31 18.85
CA ARG A 115 12.29 -4.47 20.23
C ARG A 115 13.36 -5.54 20.45
N SER A 116 13.75 -6.34 19.45
CA SER A 116 14.78 -7.38 19.62
C SER A 116 16.19 -6.78 19.77
N PRO A 117 16.97 -7.13 20.80
CA PRO A 117 18.32 -6.61 21.01
C PRO A 117 19.25 -7.04 19.87
N GLY A 118 19.94 -6.10 19.23
CA GLY A 118 20.96 -6.37 18.20
C GLY A 118 20.56 -6.06 16.75
N ARG A 119 19.34 -5.56 16.48
CA ARG A 119 18.97 -5.13 15.13
C ARG A 119 19.29 -3.65 14.89
N THR A 120 20.00 -3.36 13.81
CA THR A 120 20.26 -1.99 13.35
C THR A 120 18.94 -1.29 13.02
N ALA A 121 18.90 0.04 13.22
CA ALA A 121 17.71 0.85 12.97
C ALA A 121 17.15 0.59 11.56
N ARG A 122 15.81 0.59 11.43
CA ARG A 122 15.11 0.40 10.15
C ARG A 122 15.67 1.40 9.15
N PRO A 123 16.21 0.98 7.99
CA PRO A 123 16.66 1.92 6.97
C PRO A 123 15.46 2.80 6.61
N ALA A 124 15.69 4.12 6.52
CA ALA A 124 14.65 5.07 6.17
C ALA A 124 13.95 4.59 4.89
N ARG A 125 12.62 4.45 4.93
CA ARG A 125 11.85 3.98 3.77
C ARG A 125 12.02 5.04 2.68
N SER A 126 12.81 4.74 1.66
CA SER A 126 13.01 5.67 0.57
C SER A 126 11.67 5.83 -0.15
N THR A 127 11.05 7.01 -0.03
CA THR A 127 10.09 7.48 -1.02
C THR A 127 10.71 7.28 -2.40
N PRO A 128 9.98 6.77 -3.41
CA PRO A 128 10.47 6.75 -4.78
C PRO A 128 10.77 8.18 -5.21
N GLY A 129 12.02 8.60 -5.05
CA GLY A 129 12.50 9.91 -5.46
C GLY A 129 12.50 9.94 -6.97
N SER A 130 11.88 10.97 -7.54
CA SER A 130 12.05 11.40 -8.93
C SER A 130 13.53 11.37 -9.32
N GLY A 131 13.94 10.32 -10.03
CA GLY A 131 15.33 10.07 -10.39
C GLY A 131 15.88 11.14 -11.31
N GLY A 132 16.56 12.14 -10.74
CA GLY A 132 17.53 12.96 -11.47
C GLY A 132 18.63 12.05 -12.01
N ARG A 133 18.80 12.04 -13.33
CA ARG A 133 19.78 11.21 -14.06
C ARG A 133 21.20 11.57 -13.62
N GLY A 134 21.74 10.83 -12.66
CA GLY A 134 23.17 10.82 -12.36
C GLY A 134 23.94 10.22 -13.53
N ARG A 135 24.70 11.07 -14.24
CA ARG A 135 25.60 10.64 -15.32
C ARG A 135 26.65 9.67 -14.78
N SER A 136 26.71 8.48 -15.35
CA SER A 136 27.82 7.53 -15.17
C SER A 136 29.13 8.14 -15.71
N PRO A 137 30.26 8.09 -14.97
CA PRO A 137 31.55 8.46 -15.50
C PRO A 137 32.05 7.35 -16.44
N ARG A 138 32.21 7.70 -17.72
CA ARG A 138 32.80 6.81 -18.73
C ARG A 138 34.21 6.40 -18.30
N ARG A 139 34.43 5.10 -18.07
CA ARG A 139 35.76 4.50 -17.95
C ARG A 139 36.49 4.65 -19.27
N GLY A 140 37.63 5.35 -19.24
CA GLY A 140 38.53 5.49 -20.38
C GLY A 140 39.20 4.15 -20.72
N SER A 141 39.03 3.72 -21.98
CA SER A 141 39.82 2.66 -22.58
C SER A 141 41.20 3.21 -22.95
N ARG A 142 42.25 2.71 -22.30
CA ARG A 142 43.62 2.83 -22.79
C ARG A 142 43.78 1.92 -24.00
N ALA A 143 44.10 2.49 -25.15
CA ALA A 143 44.61 1.74 -26.30
C ALA A 143 46.13 1.54 -26.09
N GLY A 144 46.55 0.28 -26.20
CA GLY A 144 47.90 -0.10 -26.60
C GLY A 144 47.90 -0.47 -28.07
#